data_AF-A0A7X9HQB1-F1
#
_entry.id   AF-A0A7X9HQB1-F1
#
_cell.length_a   1.000
_cell.length_b   1.000
_cell.length_c   1.000
_cell.angle_alpha   90.00
_cell.angle_beta   90.00
_cell.angle_gamma   90.00
#
_symmetry.space_group_name_H-M   'P 1'
#
loop_
_entity.id
_entity.type
_entity.pdbx_description
1 polymer ?
#
loop_
_entity_poly.entity_id
_entity_poly.type
_entity_poly.pdbx_seq_one_letter_code
_entity_poly.pdbx_strand_id
1 'polypeptide(L)'
;MSILAKAEAQKIIDYYGISSPEEIELNIISSGLGVYIEDKDIDGSEGRITHDGKRGFIAVNSQITYLPKKRFVIAHELGHFRLHKN
;
A
#
# COMPACT_ATOMS: atom_id res chain seq x y z
N MET A 1 -15.59 -4.93 -2.80
CA MET A 1 -14.16 -5.26 -3.05
C MET A 1 -14.07 -6.02 -4.36
N SER A 2 -13.35 -5.50 -5.35
CA SER A 2 -13.24 -6.11 -6.70
C SER A 2 -12.58 -7.48 -6.65
N ILE A 3 -13.04 -8.44 -7.47
CA ILE A 3 -12.40 -9.77 -7.62
C ILE A 3 -10.93 -9.61 -8.05
N LEU A 4 -10.64 -8.64 -8.92
CA LEU A 4 -9.28 -8.31 -9.36
C LEU A 4 -8.40 -7.84 -8.19
N ALA A 5 -8.94 -7.00 -7.31
CA ALA A 5 -8.20 -6.51 -6.14
C ALA A 5 -7.82 -7.66 -5.20
N LYS A 6 -8.72 -8.61 -4.98
CA LYS A 6 -8.44 -9.82 -4.19
C LYS A 6 -7.37 -10.68 -4.85
N ALA A 7 -7.45 -10.89 -6.16
CA ALA A 7 -6.47 -11.69 -6.90
C ALA A 7 -5.07 -11.06 -6.87
N GLU A 8 -4.95 -9.75 -7.05
CA GLU A 8 -3.65 -9.05 -6.96
C GLU A 8 -3.08 -9.07 -5.55
N ALA A 9 -3.92 -8.91 -4.52
CA ALA A 9 -3.48 -9.06 -3.14
C ALA A 9 -2.95 -10.48 -2.87
N GLN A 10 -3.66 -11.52 -3.36
CA GLN A 10 -3.23 -12.91 -3.20
C GLN A 10 -1.88 -13.18 -3.87
N LYS A 11 -1.65 -12.64 -5.07
CA LYS A 11 -0.33 -12.77 -5.74
C LYS A 11 0.82 -12.23 -4.90
N ILE A 12 0.61 -11.13 -4.18
CA ILE A 12 1.61 -10.54 -3.29
C ILE A 12 1.85 -11.45 -2.08
N ILE A 13 0.77 -11.92 -1.45
CA ILE A 13 0.82 -12.85 -0.31
C ILE A 13 1.61 -14.10 -0.69
N ASP A 14 1.27 -14.72 -1.82
CA ASP A 14 1.92 -15.94 -2.32
C ASP A 14 3.39 -15.69 -2.68
N TYR A 15 3.68 -14.58 -3.36
CA TYR A 15 5.04 -14.23 -3.78
C TYR A 15 6.00 -14.06 -2.60
N TYR A 16 5.53 -13.45 -1.51
CA TYR A 16 6.33 -13.26 -0.29
C TYR A 16 6.21 -14.42 0.71
N GLY A 17 5.43 -15.46 0.41
CA GLY A 17 5.25 -16.61 1.29
C GLY A 17 4.55 -16.31 2.61
N ILE A 18 3.70 -15.28 2.63
CA ILE A 18 2.99 -14.81 3.83
C ILE A 18 1.93 -15.84 4.21
N SER A 19 2.06 -16.40 5.40
CA SER A 19 1.21 -17.48 5.91
C SER A 19 0.21 -17.00 6.96
N SER A 20 0.42 -15.82 7.56
CA SER A 20 -0.53 -15.21 8.49
C SER A 20 -0.58 -13.68 8.38
N PRO A 21 -1.67 -13.02 8.83
CA PRO A 21 -1.79 -11.56 8.77
C PRO A 21 -0.72 -10.80 9.58
N GLU A 22 -0.18 -11.42 10.63
CA GLU A 22 0.84 -10.83 11.50
C GLU A 22 2.19 -10.68 10.80
N GLU A 23 2.45 -11.47 9.76
CA GLU A 23 3.67 -11.40 8.93
C GLU A 23 3.62 -10.25 7.91
N ILE A 24 2.49 -9.57 7.77
CA ILE A 24 2.31 -8.50 6.79
C ILE A 24 3.05 -7.24 7.26
N GLU A 25 4.26 -7.05 6.74
CA GLU A 25 5.06 -5.84 6.93
C GLU A 25 4.97 -4.92 5.71
N LEU A 26 4.04 -3.94 5.78
CA LEU A 26 3.72 -3.07 4.64
C LEU A 26 4.91 -2.27 4.12
N ASN A 27 5.83 -1.83 4.99
CA ASN A 27 7.04 -1.11 4.56
C ASN A 27 7.97 -2.00 3.72
N ILE A 28 8.12 -3.27 4.11
CA ILE A 28 8.95 -4.25 3.40
C ILE A 28 8.31 -4.61 2.06
N ILE A 29 7.01 -4.93 2.07
CA ILE A 29 6.25 -5.27 0.87
C ILE A 29 6.29 -4.11 -0.13
N SER A 30 6.02 -2.87 0.33
CA SER A 30 6.06 -1.69 -0.54
C SER A 30 7.43 -1.50 -1.16
N SER A 31 8.49 -1.57 -0.36
CA SER A 31 9.87 -1.43 -0.83
C SER A 31 10.21 -2.49 -1.88
N GLY A 32 9.81 -3.74 -1.66
CA GLY A 32 10.01 -4.83 -2.62
C GLY A 32 9.24 -4.65 -3.92
N LEU A 33 8.13 -3.90 -3.90
CA LEU A 33 7.35 -3.51 -5.08
C LEU A 33 7.86 -2.22 -5.75
N GLY A 34 8.95 -1.62 -5.25
CA GLY A 34 9.49 -0.35 -5.76
C GLY A 34 8.68 0.88 -5.32
N VAL A 35 7.92 0.77 -4.23
CA VAL A 35 7.09 1.84 -3.67
C VAL A 35 7.67 2.32 -2.35
N TYR A 36 7.96 3.61 -2.27
CA TYR A 36 8.41 4.25 -1.03
C TYR A 36 7.20 4.82 -0.26
N ILE A 37 7.21 4.70 1.07
CA ILE A 37 6.16 5.26 1.95
C ILE A 37 6.78 6.40 2.76
N GLU A 38 6.08 7.53 2.82
CA GLU A 38 6.46 8.66 3.65
C GLU A 38 5.25 9.23 4.39
N ASP A 39 5.44 9.59 5.66
CA ASP A 39 4.46 10.34 6.41
C ASP A 39 4.54 11.82 6.04
N LYS A 40 3.42 12.41 5.61
CA LYS A 40 3.29 13.84 5.30
C LYS A 40 2.04 14.42 5.91
N ASP A 41 2.07 15.70 6.21
CA ASP A 41 0.81 16.41 6.46
C ASP A 41 0.09 16.60 5.12
N ILE A 42 -1.11 16.05 5.00
CA ILE A 42 -1.89 16.04 3.75
C ILE A 42 -3.29 16.51 4.08
N ASP A 43 -3.68 17.66 3.54
CA ASP A 43 -5.03 18.17 3.72
C ASP A 43 -6.03 17.46 2.78
N GLY A 44 -7.24 17.19 3.30
CA GLY A 44 -8.34 16.58 2.54
C GLY A 44 -8.13 15.12 2.10
N SER A 45 -7.08 14.43 2.56
CA SER A 45 -6.82 13.03 2.22
C SER A 45 -6.08 12.28 3.33
N GLU A 46 -6.33 10.98 3.42
CA GLU A 46 -5.67 10.09 4.39
C GLU A 46 -4.39 9.46 3.81
N GLY A 47 -4.32 9.32 2.49
CA GLY A 47 -3.15 8.84 1.77
C GLY A 47 -3.27 9.07 0.27
N ARG A 48 -2.13 9.09 -0.41
CA ARG A 48 -2.07 9.31 -1.87
C ARG A 48 -0.86 8.62 -2.48
N ILE A 49 -1.09 7.81 -3.51
CA ILE A 49 -0.04 7.27 -4.39
C ILE A 49 0.26 8.21 -5.57
N THR A 50 1.53 8.34 -5.91
CA THR A 50 2.01 8.79 -7.23
C THR A 50 2.99 7.76 -7.79
N HIS A 51 2.96 7.48 -9.09
CA HIS A 51 3.83 6.46 -9.69
C HIS A 51 4.10 6.68 -11.18
N ASP A 52 5.22 6.16 -11.67
CA ASP A 52 5.58 6.15 -13.10
C ASP A 52 5.30 4.80 -13.79
N GLY A 53 4.63 3.89 -13.07
CA GLY A 53 4.32 2.53 -13.52
C GLY A 53 5.40 1.49 -13.19
N LYS A 54 6.60 1.91 -12.79
CA LYS A 54 7.67 1.02 -12.27
C LYS A 54 7.97 1.27 -10.81
N ARG A 55 7.90 2.52 -10.37
CA ARG A 55 8.16 2.96 -8.99
C ARG A 55 7.00 3.83 -8.52
N GLY A 56 6.78 3.82 -7.22
CA GLY A 56 5.72 4.57 -6.58
C GLY A 56 6.18 5.31 -5.33
N PHE A 57 5.39 6.30 -4.94
CA PHE A 57 5.54 7.04 -3.70
C PHE A 57 4.16 7.18 -3.05
N ILE A 58 4.01 6.63 -1.85
CA ILE A 58 2.82 6.75 -1.02
C ILE A 58 3.09 7.82 0.03
N ALA A 59 2.33 8.90 -0.03
CA ALA A 59 2.21 9.82 1.10
C ALA A 59 1.08 9.32 2.01
N VAL A 60 1.33 9.20 3.31
CA VAL A 60 0.32 8.88 4.32
C VAL A 60 0.16 10.06 5.25
N ASN A 61 -1.08 10.42 5.59
CA ASN A 61 -1.33 11.55 6.46
C ASN A 61 -0.73 11.30 7.86
N SER A 62 0.22 12.14 8.25
CA SER A 62 0.97 12.06 9.51
C SER A 62 0.09 12.27 10.75
N GLN A 63 -1.09 12.85 10.59
CA GLN A 63 -2.07 13.05 11.67
C GLN A 63 -2.82 11.74 12.02
N ILE A 64 -2.66 10.66 11.25
CA ILE A 64 -3.27 9.35 11.57
C ILE A 64 -2.46 8.68 12.70
N THR A 65 -2.98 8.78 13.92
CA THR A 65 -2.37 8.16 15.12
C THR A 65 -2.81 6.71 15.34
N TYR A 66 -3.98 6.32 14.79
CA TYR A 66 -4.49 4.95 14.91
C TYR A 66 -3.82 4.01 13.90
N LEU A 67 -2.88 3.19 14.38
CA LEU A 67 -2.03 2.34 13.54
C LEU A 67 -2.81 1.41 12.58
N PRO A 68 -3.91 0.73 12.97
CA PRO A 68 -4.66 -0.10 12.04
C PRO A 68 -5.25 0.69 10.86
N LYS A 69 -5.69 1.93 11.08
CA LYS A 69 -6.16 2.81 10.00
C LYS A 69 -5.00 3.22 9.09
N LYS A 70 -3.84 3.55 9.66
CA LYS A 70 -2.63 3.86 8.88
C LYS A 70 -2.22 2.69 7.97
N ARG A 71 -2.23 1.47 8.51
CA ARG A 71 -1.98 0.23 7.76
C ARG A 71 -3.00 0.03 6.63
N PHE A 72 -4.28 0.25 6.91
CA PHE A 72 -5.34 0.16 5.90
C PHE A 72 -5.12 1.15 4.75
N VAL A 73 -4.81 2.41 5.05
CA VAL A 73 -4.54 3.45 4.04
C VAL A 73 -3.38 3.06 3.15
N ILE A 74 -2.24 2.65 3.74
CA ILE A 74 -1.07 2.20 2.96
C ILE A 74 -1.43 1.03 2.04
N ALA A 75 -2.13 0.02 2.56
CA ALA A 75 -2.54 -1.14 1.77
C ALA A 75 -3.52 -0.76 0.64
N HIS A 76 -4.41 0.21 0.90
CA HIS A 76 -5.33 0.76 -0.09
C HIS A 76 -4.58 1.42 -1.26
N GLU A 77 -3.61 2.28 -0.96
CA GLU A 77 -2.77 2.96 -1.96
C GLU A 77 -1.88 1.98 -2.74
N LEU A 78 -1.33 0.95 -2.10
CA LEU A 78 -0.65 -0.15 -2.79
C LEU A 78 -1.56 -0.89 -3.76
N GLY A 79 -2.83 -1.08 -3.39
CA GLY A 79 -3.84 -1.64 -4.28
C GLY A 79 -3.99 -0.83 -5.56
N HIS A 80 -4.06 0.51 -5.44
CA HIS A 80 -4.10 1.40 -6.60
C HIS A 80 -2.86 1.26 -7.49
N PHE A 81 -1.65 1.23 -6.90
CA PHE A 81 -0.40 1.05 -7.65
C PHE A 81 -0.38 -0.25 -8.46
N ARG A 82 -0.94 -1.34 -7.93
CA ARG A 82 -0.93 -2.65 -8.60
C ARG A 82 -2.00 -2.79 -9.67
N LEU A 83 -3.16 -2.16 -9.47
CA LEU A 83 -4.33 -2.31 -10.34
C LEU A 83 -4.40 -1.27 -11.45
N HIS A 84 -3.93 -0.04 -11.19
CA HIS A 84 -4.04 1.06 -12.13
C HIS A 84 -2.69 1.32 -12.79
N LYS A 85 -2.68 1.37 -14.12
CA LYS A 85 -1.56 1.89 -14.90
C LYS A 85 -1.88 3.36 -15.19
N ASN A 86 -0.91 4.25 -14.94
CA ASN A 86 -0.96 5.61 -15.45
C ASN A 86 -0.78 5.62 -16.97
#